data_AF-A0A953DYK0-F1
#
_entry.id   AF-A0A953DYK0-F1
#
_cell.length_a   1.000
_cell.length_b   1.000
_cell.length_c   1.000
_cell.angle_alpha   90.00
_cell.angle_beta   90.00
_cell.angle_gamma   90.00
#
_symmetry.space_group_name_H-M   'P 1'
#
loop_
_entity.id
_entity.type
_entity.pdbx_description
1 polymer ?
#
loop_
_entity_poly.entity_id
_entity_poly.type
_entity_poly.pdbx_seq_one_letter_code
_entity_poly.pdbx_strand_id
1 'polypeptide(L)'
;MKRQTKSEIRNQKSETVLFAVTGMSPAVITETVWALAHEKPAVFPDRIIVVTTVAGRAAIQRELFDTSIWDKLRAALAPKIRVHPRSSVKPLRFGTTADDIRVFTRGDAHGHSVELEDIRTPADNEAAADFLLCQLRSFTENPDVRLICSIAGGRKTMGTLLYACLSLIGRETDRLTHVLVSEPYDDVRLRPRFYFPTQPAAKLLTPDGEKLPAIKARIDLADVPFVPLRNLFREELGRLPGGFLRLVDRCRRDVRRQLVESVRLLISRSQPLIEINGNPIDLTPLEQAAMLFLAKRATDGAPPFAKYLEALEPFRDFCHTLRRQCPANNFADWRGR
;
A
#
# COMPACT_ATOMS: atom_id res chain seq x y z
N MET A 1 -28.20 -21.99 36.15
CA MET A 1 -27.75 -21.58 34.80
C MET A 1 -26.89 -20.32 34.93
N LYS A 2 -25.56 -20.50 35.03
CA LYS A 2 -24.62 -19.38 35.20
C LYS A 2 -24.38 -18.69 33.85
N ARG A 3 -24.59 -17.38 33.82
CA ARG A 3 -24.20 -16.48 32.73
C ARG A 3 -22.70 -16.63 32.47
N GLN A 4 -22.32 -17.15 31.30
CA GLN A 4 -20.95 -17.04 30.80
C GLN A 4 -20.71 -15.57 30.41
N THR A 5 -19.77 -14.95 31.11
CA THR A 5 -19.29 -13.59 30.88
C THR A 5 -18.57 -13.49 29.53
N LYS A 6 -18.86 -12.42 28.79
CA LYS A 6 -18.26 -12.00 27.49
C LYS A 6 -16.71 -11.88 27.47
N SER A 7 -16.00 -12.23 28.55
CA SER A 7 -14.54 -12.12 28.64
C SER A 7 -13.78 -13.36 28.14
N GLU A 8 -14.46 -14.47 27.82
CA GLU A 8 -13.80 -15.73 27.43
C GLU A 8 -13.61 -15.92 25.90
N ILE A 9 -14.04 -14.96 25.07
CA ILE A 9 -13.97 -15.07 23.59
C ILE A 9 -12.69 -14.41 23.00
N ARG A 10 -11.86 -13.74 23.80
CA ARG A 10 -10.74 -12.92 23.30
C ARG A 10 -9.36 -13.52 23.59
N ASN A 11 -8.98 -14.58 22.89
CA ASN A 11 -7.56 -14.87 22.63
C ASN A 11 -7.33 -15.87 21.48
N GLN A 12 -8.05 -15.74 20.37
CA GLN A 12 -7.62 -16.41 19.13
C GLN A 12 -6.35 -15.71 18.66
N LYS A 13 -5.22 -16.41 18.73
CA LYS A 13 -3.91 -15.92 18.27
C LYS A 13 -4.02 -15.63 16.77
N SER A 14 -3.77 -14.38 16.37
CA SER A 14 -3.74 -13.98 14.96
C SER A 14 -2.55 -14.66 14.25
N GLU A 15 -2.79 -15.34 13.12
CA GLU A 15 -1.75 -15.93 12.28
C GLU A 15 -0.89 -14.82 11.67
N THR A 16 0.43 -14.90 11.80
CA THR A 16 1.35 -13.97 11.11
C THR A 16 1.85 -14.59 9.81
N VAL A 17 1.55 -13.96 8.68
CA VAL A 17 1.99 -14.40 7.35
C VAL A 17 3.06 -13.45 6.82
N LEU A 18 4.22 -14.01 6.45
CA LEU A 18 5.21 -13.32 5.63
C LEU A 18 4.91 -13.58 4.16
N PHE A 19 4.55 -12.54 3.42
CA PHE A 19 4.32 -12.58 1.98
C PHE A 19 5.46 -11.88 1.25
N ALA A 20 6.31 -12.62 0.56
CA ALA A 20 7.49 -12.06 -0.12
C ALA A 20 7.35 -12.19 -1.64
N VAL A 21 7.80 -11.18 -2.38
CA VAL A 21 8.16 -11.37 -3.79
C VAL A 21 9.65 -11.68 -3.87
N THR A 22 10.04 -12.62 -4.73
CA THR A 22 11.47 -12.92 -4.94
C THR A 22 11.77 -13.21 -6.40
N GLY A 23 13.02 -13.02 -6.80
CA GLY A 23 13.54 -13.42 -8.10
C GLY A 23 14.62 -14.48 -7.96
N MET A 24 15.76 -14.25 -8.62
CA MET A 24 16.86 -15.23 -8.70
C MET A 24 17.77 -15.29 -7.46
N SER A 25 17.51 -14.49 -6.43
CA SER A 25 18.26 -14.50 -5.17
C SER A 25 17.33 -14.84 -4.01
N PRO A 26 17.11 -16.13 -3.70
CA PRO A 26 16.26 -16.56 -2.59
C PRO A 26 16.79 -16.19 -1.21
N ALA A 27 18.07 -15.77 -1.11
CA ALA A 27 18.71 -15.36 0.16
C ALA A 27 17.93 -14.25 0.88
N VAL A 28 17.29 -13.35 0.13
CA VAL A 28 16.40 -12.30 0.67
C VAL A 28 15.31 -12.84 1.59
N ILE A 29 14.84 -14.08 1.37
CA ILE A 29 13.83 -14.73 2.22
C ILE A 29 14.44 -15.06 3.58
N THR A 30 15.63 -15.69 3.59
CA THR A 30 16.32 -16.07 4.82
C THR A 30 16.80 -14.84 5.60
N GLU A 31 17.27 -13.82 4.90
CA GLU A 31 17.66 -12.53 5.46
C GLU A 31 16.47 -11.84 6.13
N THR A 32 15.32 -11.76 5.45
CA THR A 32 14.09 -11.16 6.00
C THR A 32 13.62 -11.89 7.25
N VAL A 33 13.55 -13.23 7.21
CA VAL A 33 13.14 -14.05 8.37
C VAL A 33 14.14 -13.90 9.53
N TRP A 34 15.43 -13.86 9.24
CA TRP A 34 16.46 -13.62 10.25
C TRP A 34 16.27 -12.26 10.93
N ALA A 35 16.06 -11.21 10.14
CA ALA A 35 15.87 -9.86 10.67
C ALA A 35 14.61 -9.75 11.54
N LEU A 36 13.48 -10.29 11.09
CA LEU A 36 12.23 -10.37 11.87
C LEU A 36 12.44 -11.06 13.23
N ALA A 37 13.18 -12.17 13.25
CA ALA A 37 13.49 -12.89 14.48
C ALA A 37 14.42 -12.13 15.45
N HIS A 38 15.03 -11.03 15.01
CA HIS A 38 15.91 -10.17 15.80
C HIS A 38 15.29 -8.80 16.13
N GLU A 39 14.06 -8.54 15.71
CA GLU A 39 13.28 -7.37 16.15
C GLU A 39 13.02 -7.40 17.67
N LYS A 40 12.56 -6.27 18.20
CA LYS A 40 12.14 -6.11 19.59
C LYS A 40 10.71 -5.56 19.61
N PRO A 41 9.68 -6.40 19.82
CA PRO A 41 9.74 -7.84 20.08
C PRO A 41 10.08 -8.66 18.82
N ALA A 42 10.67 -9.85 19.01
CA ALA A 42 10.99 -10.75 17.91
C ALA A 42 9.72 -11.29 17.24
N VAL A 43 9.72 -11.32 15.91
CA VAL A 43 8.60 -11.80 15.10
C VAL A 43 8.99 -13.10 14.40
N PHE A 44 8.17 -14.13 14.57
CA PHE A 44 8.30 -15.42 13.88
C PHE A 44 7.03 -15.65 13.07
N PRO A 45 7.06 -15.42 11.75
CA PRO A 45 5.91 -15.70 10.90
C PRO A 45 5.45 -17.15 11.07
N ASP A 46 4.15 -17.37 11.25
CA ASP A 46 3.59 -18.72 11.31
C ASP A 46 3.73 -19.41 9.94
N ARG A 47 3.51 -18.65 8.86
CA ARG A 47 3.61 -19.10 7.46
C ARG A 47 4.39 -18.11 6.60
N ILE A 48 5.19 -18.63 5.68
CA ILE A 48 5.87 -17.87 4.64
C ILE A 48 5.27 -18.26 3.28
N ILE A 49 4.93 -17.24 2.50
CA ILE A 49 4.42 -17.38 1.14
C ILE A 49 5.29 -16.52 0.24
N VAL A 50 5.80 -17.13 -0.82
CA VAL A 50 6.68 -16.49 -1.77
C VAL A 50 6.02 -16.47 -3.13
N VAL A 51 5.87 -15.29 -3.73
CA VAL A 51 5.43 -15.13 -5.10
C VAL A 51 6.62 -14.86 -6.01
N THR A 52 6.74 -15.62 -7.09
CA THR A 52 7.92 -15.57 -7.97
C THR A 52 7.60 -16.03 -9.40
N THR A 53 8.60 -16.04 -10.28
CA THR A 53 8.50 -16.63 -11.64
C THR A 53 8.94 -18.09 -11.63
N VAL A 54 8.77 -18.82 -12.74
CA VAL A 54 9.21 -20.21 -12.87
C VAL A 54 10.71 -20.35 -12.52
N ALA A 55 11.55 -19.46 -13.05
CA ALA A 55 12.99 -19.43 -12.77
C ALA A 55 13.30 -19.18 -11.28
N GLY A 56 12.54 -18.29 -10.63
CA GLY A 56 12.70 -18.01 -9.20
C GLY A 56 12.26 -19.18 -8.32
N ARG A 57 11.17 -19.90 -8.66
CA ARG A 57 10.78 -21.16 -7.99
C ARG A 57 11.92 -22.18 -8.03
N ALA A 58 12.53 -22.37 -9.20
CA ALA A 58 13.67 -23.27 -9.35
C ALA A 58 14.89 -22.83 -8.52
N ALA A 59 15.16 -21.52 -8.45
CA ALA A 59 16.23 -20.98 -7.60
C ALA A 59 15.95 -21.25 -6.11
N ILE A 60 14.72 -21.02 -5.63
CA ILE A 60 14.32 -21.29 -4.24
C ILE A 60 14.52 -22.77 -3.90
N GLN A 61 14.04 -23.68 -4.75
CA GLN A 61 14.20 -25.13 -4.56
C GLN A 61 15.68 -25.48 -4.38
N ARG A 62 16.49 -25.09 -5.37
CA ARG A 62 17.91 -25.42 -5.42
C ARG A 62 18.70 -24.83 -4.26
N GLU A 63 18.46 -23.57 -3.91
CA GLU A 63 19.31 -22.86 -2.95
C GLU A 63 18.85 -22.99 -1.51
N LEU A 64 17.56 -23.11 -1.24
CA LEU A 64 17.04 -23.16 0.14
C LEU A 64 16.70 -24.57 0.61
N PHE A 65 16.15 -25.41 -0.28
CA PHE A 65 15.66 -26.74 0.09
C PHE A 65 16.67 -27.84 -0.22
N ASP A 66 17.22 -27.90 -1.43
CA ASP A 66 18.17 -28.97 -1.82
C ASP A 66 19.49 -28.91 -1.02
N THR A 67 19.90 -27.71 -0.58
CA THR A 67 21.08 -27.49 0.29
C THR A 67 20.75 -27.52 1.79
N SER A 68 19.46 -27.68 2.12
CA SER A 68 18.88 -27.59 3.47
C SER A 68 19.12 -26.27 4.20
N ILE A 69 19.46 -25.18 3.50
CA ILE A 69 19.70 -23.86 4.11
C ILE A 69 18.48 -23.39 4.91
N TRP A 70 17.26 -23.67 4.44
CA TRP A 70 16.04 -23.37 5.18
C TRP A 70 15.97 -24.10 6.53
N ASP A 71 16.28 -25.40 6.55
CA ASP A 71 16.30 -26.19 7.79
C ASP A 71 17.36 -25.70 8.78
N LYS A 72 18.53 -25.31 8.26
CA LYS A 72 19.61 -24.72 9.05
C LYS A 72 19.20 -23.38 9.66
N LEU A 73 18.47 -22.53 8.92
CA LEU A 73 17.90 -21.29 9.46
C LEU A 73 16.90 -21.60 10.57
N ARG A 74 15.97 -22.54 10.35
CA ARG A 74 14.99 -22.95 11.38
C ARG A 74 15.68 -23.47 12.64
N ALA A 75 16.71 -24.29 12.51
CA ALA A 75 17.50 -24.79 13.62
C ALA A 75 18.22 -23.67 14.38
N ALA A 76 18.82 -22.71 13.67
CA ALA A 76 19.50 -21.56 14.27
C ALA A 76 18.54 -20.64 15.05
N LEU A 77 17.29 -20.52 14.58
CA LEU A 77 16.26 -19.68 15.22
C LEU A 77 15.47 -20.41 16.31
N ALA A 78 15.44 -21.75 16.32
CA ALA A 78 14.66 -22.55 17.26
C ALA A 78 14.80 -22.15 18.74
N PRO A 79 16.01 -21.84 19.27
CA PRO A 79 16.15 -21.44 20.68
C PRO A 79 15.44 -20.14 21.05
N LYS A 80 15.16 -19.27 20.07
CA LYS A 80 14.45 -18.00 20.28
C LYS A 80 12.94 -18.12 20.19
N ILE A 81 12.45 -19.20 19.57
CA ILE A 81 11.03 -19.42 19.36
C ILE A 81 10.39 -19.86 20.68
N ARG A 82 9.64 -18.96 21.31
CA ARG A 82 8.81 -19.27 22.48
C ARG A 82 7.47 -19.86 22.02
N VAL A 83 7.42 -21.17 21.81
CA VAL A 83 6.15 -21.85 21.50
C VAL A 83 5.32 -21.97 22.78
N HIS A 84 4.09 -21.47 22.75
CA HIS A 84 3.16 -21.69 23.85
C HIS A 84 2.81 -23.19 23.94
N PRO A 85 2.76 -23.82 25.13
CA PRO A 85 2.51 -25.26 25.28
C PRO A 85 1.23 -25.79 24.61
N ARG A 86 0.26 -24.89 24.34
CA ARG A 86 -1.03 -25.19 23.69
C ARG A 86 -1.08 -24.83 22.20
N SER A 87 0.00 -24.30 21.62
CA SER A 87 0.06 -23.93 20.20
C SER A 87 0.50 -25.13 19.37
N SER A 88 -0.40 -25.66 18.55
CA SER A 88 -0.08 -26.72 17.57
C SER A 88 0.67 -26.20 16.35
N VAL A 89 0.67 -24.88 16.11
CA VAL A 89 1.35 -24.26 14.97
C VAL A 89 2.82 -24.05 15.30
N LYS A 90 3.68 -24.78 14.57
CA LYS A 90 5.12 -24.50 14.52
C LYS A 90 5.34 -23.33 13.57
N PRO A 91 5.92 -22.20 14.04
CA PRO A 91 6.19 -21.09 13.16
C PRO A 91 7.27 -21.45 12.14
N LEU A 92 7.46 -20.58 11.16
CA LEU A 92 8.36 -20.76 10.02
C LEU A 92 7.94 -21.93 9.11
N ARG A 93 6.62 -22.09 8.89
CA ARG A 93 6.12 -23.01 7.86
C ARG A 93 6.44 -22.43 6.48
N PHE A 94 7.29 -23.15 5.75
CA PHE A 94 7.61 -22.87 4.35
C PHE A 94 8.07 -24.17 3.69
N GLY A 95 7.46 -24.52 2.57
CA GLY A 95 7.79 -25.70 1.79
C GLY A 95 7.78 -25.43 0.28
N THR A 96 7.93 -26.49 -0.48
CA THR A 96 8.06 -26.46 -1.95
C THR A 96 6.70 -26.56 -2.68
N THR A 97 5.60 -26.58 -1.92
CA THR A 97 4.24 -26.68 -2.43
C THR A 97 3.79 -25.39 -3.10
N ALA A 98 2.84 -25.50 -4.05
CA ALA A 98 2.21 -24.34 -4.70
C ALA A 98 1.50 -23.38 -3.71
N ASP A 99 1.15 -23.86 -2.52
CA ASP A 99 0.58 -23.07 -1.44
C ASP A 99 1.56 -22.06 -0.82
N ASP A 100 2.85 -22.40 -0.84
CA ASP A 100 3.93 -21.65 -0.19
C ASP A 100 4.83 -20.96 -1.23
N ILE A 101 5.06 -21.57 -2.40
CA ILE A 101 5.74 -20.95 -3.54
C ILE A 101 4.76 -20.82 -4.69
N ARG A 102 4.25 -19.60 -4.89
CA ARG A 102 3.25 -19.26 -5.90
C ARG A 102 3.95 -18.67 -7.11
N VAL A 103 3.69 -19.23 -8.29
CA VAL A 103 4.24 -18.72 -9.54
C VAL A 103 3.25 -17.75 -10.17
N PHE A 104 3.74 -16.60 -10.65
CA PHE A 104 2.92 -15.68 -11.43
C PHE A 104 2.32 -16.36 -12.64
N THR A 105 1.06 -16.06 -12.94
CA THR A 105 0.38 -16.61 -14.11
C THR A 105 -0.28 -15.54 -14.95
N ARG A 106 -0.53 -15.87 -16.22
CA ARG A 106 -1.29 -15.05 -17.17
C ARG A 106 -2.26 -15.94 -17.94
N GLY A 107 -3.44 -15.40 -18.27
CA GLY A 107 -4.39 -16.05 -19.17
C GLY A 107 -3.83 -16.16 -20.61
N ASP A 108 -3.92 -17.32 -21.22
CA ASP A 108 -3.69 -17.49 -22.65
C ASP A 108 -4.91 -17.05 -23.48
N ALA A 109 -4.83 -17.18 -24.81
CA ALA A 109 -5.91 -16.84 -25.73
C ALA A 109 -7.20 -17.66 -25.53
N HIS A 110 -7.14 -18.77 -24.79
CA HIS A 110 -8.24 -19.68 -24.51
C HIS A 110 -8.75 -19.53 -23.06
N GLY A 111 -8.17 -18.61 -22.28
CA GLY A 111 -8.51 -18.37 -20.88
C GLY A 111 -7.82 -19.30 -19.88
N HIS A 112 -6.87 -20.13 -20.30
CA HIS A 112 -6.10 -20.98 -19.39
C HIS A 112 -4.99 -20.19 -18.69
N SER A 113 -4.75 -20.51 -17.43
CA SER A 113 -3.67 -19.90 -16.65
C SER A 113 -2.33 -20.55 -17.00
N VAL A 114 -1.41 -19.76 -17.55
CA VAL A 114 -0.04 -20.18 -17.89
C VAL A 114 0.95 -19.52 -16.94
N GLU A 115 1.88 -20.30 -16.38
CA GLU A 115 2.96 -19.79 -15.52
C GLU A 115 3.93 -18.89 -16.31
N LEU A 116 4.38 -17.80 -15.68
CA LEU A 116 5.31 -16.86 -16.29
C LEU A 116 6.76 -17.25 -15.99
N GLU A 117 7.54 -17.48 -17.05
CA GLU A 117 8.99 -17.63 -16.98
C GLU A 117 9.68 -16.36 -16.48
N ASP A 118 9.22 -15.20 -16.98
CA ASP A 118 9.73 -13.88 -16.63
C ASP A 118 8.65 -12.80 -16.86
N ILE A 119 8.79 -11.63 -16.22
CA ILE A 119 7.86 -10.49 -16.35
C ILE A 119 8.51 -9.39 -17.19
N ARG A 120 8.23 -9.38 -18.50
CA ARG A 120 8.96 -8.50 -19.45
C ARG A 120 8.05 -7.54 -20.21
N THR A 121 6.81 -7.95 -20.46
CA THR A 121 5.86 -7.20 -21.29
C THR A 121 4.86 -6.42 -20.42
N PRO A 122 4.19 -5.39 -20.97
CA PRO A 122 3.09 -4.73 -20.27
C PRO A 122 2.00 -5.70 -19.80
N ALA A 123 1.64 -6.67 -20.65
CA ALA A 123 0.66 -7.71 -20.33
C ALA A 123 1.11 -8.62 -19.18
N ASP A 124 2.42 -8.96 -19.09
CA ASP A 124 2.93 -9.71 -17.94
C ASP A 124 2.81 -8.89 -16.65
N ASN A 125 3.10 -7.59 -16.71
CA ASN A 125 3.02 -6.71 -15.54
C ASN A 125 1.58 -6.53 -15.06
N GLU A 126 0.62 -6.40 -15.99
CA GLU A 126 -0.81 -6.35 -15.65
C GLU A 126 -1.27 -7.66 -14.99
N ALA A 127 -0.93 -8.81 -15.58
CA ALA A 127 -1.24 -10.11 -15.01
C ALA A 127 -0.58 -10.32 -13.64
N ALA A 128 0.66 -9.87 -13.47
CA ALA A 128 1.35 -9.93 -12.17
C ALA A 128 0.69 -9.05 -11.11
N ALA A 129 0.21 -7.86 -11.49
CA ALA A 129 -0.52 -6.97 -10.58
C ALA A 129 -1.85 -7.58 -10.13
N ASP A 130 -2.62 -8.13 -11.07
CA ASP A 130 -3.87 -8.84 -10.81
C ASP A 130 -3.64 -10.06 -9.91
N PHE A 131 -2.58 -10.82 -10.17
CA PHE A 131 -2.18 -11.97 -9.37
C PHE A 131 -1.87 -11.54 -7.93
N LEU A 132 -0.99 -10.56 -7.72
CA LEU A 132 -0.63 -10.06 -6.38
C LEU A 132 -1.86 -9.54 -5.63
N LEU A 133 -2.70 -8.75 -6.30
CA LEU A 133 -3.92 -8.22 -5.71
C LEU A 133 -4.83 -9.36 -5.24
N CYS A 134 -5.05 -10.37 -6.07
CA CYS A 134 -5.85 -11.55 -5.71
C CYS A 134 -5.24 -12.30 -4.51
N GLN A 135 -3.92 -12.53 -4.51
CA GLN A 135 -3.27 -13.23 -3.41
C GLN A 135 -3.39 -12.46 -2.09
N LEU A 136 -3.12 -11.16 -2.12
CA LEU A 136 -3.14 -10.31 -0.92
C LEU A 136 -4.55 -10.18 -0.34
N ARG A 137 -5.60 -10.09 -1.17
CA ARG A 137 -6.99 -10.03 -0.70
C ARG A 137 -7.34 -11.17 0.25
N SER A 138 -6.87 -12.38 -0.04
CA SER A 138 -7.13 -13.55 0.82
C SER A 138 -6.62 -13.40 2.26
N PHE A 139 -5.58 -12.57 2.47
CA PHE A 139 -5.05 -12.28 3.80
C PHE A 139 -5.64 -11.01 4.38
N THR A 140 -5.80 -9.95 3.58
CA THR A 140 -6.27 -8.66 4.07
C THR A 140 -7.76 -8.67 4.40
N GLU A 141 -8.56 -9.57 3.81
CA GLU A 141 -9.98 -9.76 4.16
C GLU A 141 -10.17 -10.60 5.44
N ASN A 142 -9.16 -11.34 5.89
CA ASN A 142 -9.21 -12.11 7.12
C ASN A 142 -8.67 -11.29 8.31
N PRO A 143 -9.52 -10.84 9.26
CA PRO A 143 -9.08 -10.02 10.39
C PRO A 143 -8.15 -10.76 11.36
N ASP A 144 -8.13 -12.10 11.33
CA ASP A 144 -7.29 -12.93 12.19
C ASP A 144 -5.90 -13.19 11.60
N VAL A 145 -5.58 -12.63 10.43
CA VAL A 145 -4.26 -12.70 9.81
C VAL A 145 -3.55 -11.36 9.94
N ARG A 146 -2.32 -11.36 10.47
CA ARG A 146 -1.39 -10.25 10.39
C ARG A 146 -0.46 -10.44 9.20
N LEU A 147 -0.44 -9.49 8.27
CA LEU A 147 0.37 -9.58 7.06
C LEU A 147 1.66 -8.76 7.17
N ILE A 148 2.78 -9.38 6.80
CA ILE A 148 4.07 -8.71 6.63
C ILE A 148 4.51 -8.98 5.20
N CYS A 149 4.61 -7.93 4.39
CA CYS A 149 5.04 -8.02 3.01
C CYS A 149 6.54 -7.72 2.89
N SER A 150 7.28 -8.47 2.08
CA SER A 150 8.67 -8.18 1.72
C SER A 150 8.78 -7.85 0.23
N ILE A 151 9.30 -6.66 -0.08
CA ILE A 151 9.57 -6.20 -1.46
C ILE A 151 10.99 -6.55 -1.93
N ALA A 152 11.75 -7.28 -1.11
CA ALA A 152 13.13 -7.60 -1.39
C ALA A 152 13.21 -8.77 -2.38
N GLY A 153 13.42 -8.47 -3.66
CA GLY A 153 13.87 -9.46 -4.64
C GLY A 153 13.17 -9.43 -6.00
N GLY A 154 13.94 -9.79 -7.02
CA GLY A 154 13.50 -9.95 -8.41
C GLY A 154 13.40 -8.65 -9.20
N ARG A 155 12.60 -8.65 -10.28
CA ARG A 155 12.42 -7.45 -11.12
C ARG A 155 11.87 -6.32 -10.26
N LYS A 156 12.46 -5.13 -10.37
CA LYS A 156 12.07 -3.90 -9.64
C LYS A 156 10.55 -3.69 -9.65
N THR A 157 9.90 -4.00 -10.77
CA THR A 157 8.46 -3.86 -10.93
C THR A 157 7.65 -4.74 -9.97
N MET A 158 8.11 -5.93 -9.57
CA MET A 158 7.37 -6.79 -8.63
C MET A 158 7.21 -6.12 -7.25
N GLY A 159 8.29 -5.51 -6.73
CA GLY A 159 8.24 -4.74 -5.50
C GLY A 159 7.31 -3.53 -5.61
N THR A 160 7.36 -2.81 -6.74
CA THR A 160 6.45 -1.68 -7.04
C THR A 160 4.99 -2.11 -7.09
N LEU A 161 4.68 -3.23 -7.74
CA LEU A 161 3.32 -3.76 -7.84
C LEU A 161 2.81 -4.25 -6.47
N LEU A 162 3.66 -4.91 -5.69
CA LEU A 162 3.33 -5.32 -4.32
C LEU A 162 3.03 -4.10 -3.44
N TYR A 163 3.86 -3.06 -3.48
CA TYR A 163 3.62 -1.78 -2.80
C TYR A 163 2.27 -1.17 -3.20
N ALA A 164 1.98 -1.12 -4.51
CA ALA A 164 0.76 -0.52 -5.02
C ALA A 164 -0.48 -1.33 -4.60
N CYS A 165 -0.43 -2.67 -4.66
CA CYS A 165 -1.52 -3.51 -4.19
C CYS A 165 -1.75 -3.33 -2.69
N LEU A 166 -0.69 -3.34 -1.87
CA LEU A 166 -0.82 -3.15 -0.43
C LEU A 166 -1.36 -1.75 -0.09
N SER A 167 -0.97 -0.71 -0.82
CA SER A 167 -1.55 0.64 -0.64
C SER A 167 -3.06 0.67 -0.91
N LEU A 168 -3.57 -0.14 -1.84
CA LEU A 168 -4.98 -0.17 -2.18
C LEU A 168 -5.83 -0.97 -1.18
N ILE A 169 -5.34 -2.11 -0.69
CA ILE A 169 -6.15 -3.08 0.07
C ILE A 169 -5.57 -3.49 1.45
N GLY A 170 -4.34 -3.07 1.74
CA GLY A 170 -3.69 -3.31 3.02
C GLY A 170 -4.38 -2.58 4.16
N ARG A 171 -4.24 -3.13 5.36
CA ARG A 171 -4.74 -2.56 6.62
C ARG A 171 -3.64 -1.75 7.28
N GLU A 172 -4.00 -0.90 8.22
CA GLU A 172 -3.04 -0.13 9.03
C GLU A 172 -2.12 -1.02 9.87
N THR A 173 -2.54 -2.25 10.14
CA THR A 173 -1.77 -3.25 10.90
C THR A 173 -0.82 -4.07 10.03
N ASP A 174 -0.96 -4.01 8.71
CA ASP A 174 -0.10 -4.73 7.78
C ASP A 174 1.22 -3.97 7.62
N ARG A 175 2.33 -4.71 7.43
CA ARG A 175 3.66 -4.12 7.28
C ARG A 175 4.18 -4.33 5.87
N LEU A 176 4.91 -3.36 5.35
CA LEU A 176 5.72 -3.52 4.15
C LEU A 176 7.18 -3.34 4.55
N THR A 177 8.02 -4.30 4.18
CA THR A 177 9.40 -4.36 4.65
C THR A 177 10.37 -4.52 3.50
N HIS A 178 11.58 -4.00 3.67
CA HIS A 178 12.70 -4.18 2.76
C HIS A 178 13.94 -4.55 3.57
N VAL A 179 14.49 -5.73 3.29
CA VAL A 179 15.72 -6.19 3.96
C VAL A 179 16.94 -5.58 3.31
N LEU A 180 17.89 -5.15 4.13
CA LEU A 180 19.16 -4.57 3.74
C LEU A 180 20.27 -5.36 4.40
N VAL A 181 21.20 -5.87 3.60
CA VAL A 181 22.38 -6.58 4.08
C VAL A 181 23.58 -5.64 3.93
N SER A 182 24.41 -5.54 4.97
CA SER A 182 25.61 -4.69 4.93
C SER A 182 26.60 -5.17 3.88
N GLU A 183 27.20 -4.24 3.13
CA GLU A 183 28.35 -4.54 2.28
C GLU A 183 29.49 -5.16 3.11
N PRO A 184 30.26 -6.11 2.54
CA PRO A 184 30.13 -6.70 1.19
C PRO A 184 29.23 -7.97 1.16
N TYR A 185 28.42 -8.22 2.20
CA TYR A 185 27.63 -9.46 2.34
C TYR A 185 26.43 -9.55 1.39
N ASP A 186 26.03 -8.44 0.78
CA ASP A 186 24.99 -8.32 -0.23
C ASP A 186 25.46 -8.73 -1.65
N ASP A 187 26.77 -8.97 -1.86
CA ASP A 187 27.28 -9.42 -3.16
C ASP A 187 26.89 -10.88 -3.46
N VAL A 188 26.04 -11.05 -4.48
CA VAL A 188 25.56 -12.36 -4.96
C VAL A 188 26.68 -13.29 -5.47
N ARG A 189 27.89 -12.76 -5.69
CA ARG A 189 29.08 -13.49 -6.15
C ARG A 189 29.90 -14.08 -5.02
N LEU A 190 29.54 -13.84 -3.75
CA LEU A 190 30.19 -14.49 -2.61
C LEU A 190 30.17 -16.03 -2.74
N ARG A 191 31.26 -16.66 -2.29
CA ARG A 191 31.42 -18.12 -2.31
C ARG A 191 31.77 -18.67 -0.92
N PRO A 192 30.88 -19.46 -0.30
CA PRO A 192 29.47 -19.65 -0.67
C PRO A 192 28.67 -18.35 -0.53
N ARG A 193 27.44 -18.33 -1.07
CA ARG A 193 26.53 -17.18 -0.95
C ARG A 193 26.18 -16.93 0.53
N PHE A 194 25.94 -15.67 0.87
CA PHE A 194 25.39 -15.29 2.16
C PHE A 194 23.87 -15.52 2.21
N TYR A 195 23.37 -16.01 3.34
CA TYR A 195 21.96 -16.31 3.60
C TYR A 195 21.52 -15.77 4.96
N PHE A 196 22.33 -15.98 6.00
CA PHE A 196 22.12 -15.44 7.34
C PHE A 196 23.41 -15.56 8.18
N PRO A 197 23.61 -14.74 9.23
CA PRO A 197 24.88 -14.63 9.96
C PRO A 197 25.42 -15.94 10.56
N THR A 198 24.54 -16.86 10.97
CA THR A 198 24.92 -18.15 11.59
C THR A 198 24.78 -19.33 10.63
N GLN A 199 24.86 -19.10 9.31
CA GLN A 199 24.82 -20.16 8.31
C GLN A 199 25.99 -21.16 8.47
N PRO A 200 25.84 -22.42 8.02
CA PRO A 200 26.87 -23.44 8.27
C PRO A 200 28.25 -23.07 7.71
N ALA A 201 28.29 -22.44 6.54
CA ALA A 201 29.52 -21.94 5.98
C ALA A 201 29.86 -20.58 6.61
N ALA A 202 30.59 -20.63 7.72
CA ALA A 202 30.93 -19.44 8.51
C ALA A 202 31.92 -18.50 7.81
N LYS A 203 32.65 -18.96 6.78
CA LYS A 203 33.63 -18.16 6.02
C LYS A 203 33.19 -18.07 4.56
N LEU A 204 33.07 -16.84 4.07
CA LEU A 204 32.71 -16.48 2.71
C LEU A 204 33.93 -15.90 2.00
N LEU A 205 33.99 -16.03 0.69
CA LEU A 205 35.04 -15.47 -0.15
C LEU A 205 34.45 -14.40 -1.08
N THR A 206 35.06 -13.21 -1.10
CA THR A 206 34.78 -12.19 -2.11
C THR A 206 35.35 -12.60 -3.47
N PRO A 207 34.88 -11.99 -4.58
CA PRO A 207 35.50 -12.17 -5.89
C PRO A 207 37.02 -11.86 -5.89
N ASP A 208 37.45 -10.95 -5.03
CA ASP A 208 38.86 -10.53 -4.89
C ASP A 208 39.68 -11.46 -3.95
N GLY A 209 39.06 -12.50 -3.40
CA GLY A 209 39.72 -13.52 -2.57
C GLY A 209 39.77 -13.20 -1.06
N GLU A 210 39.15 -12.11 -0.62
CA GLU A 210 39.07 -11.76 0.80
C GLU A 210 38.15 -12.73 1.56
N LYS A 211 38.57 -13.11 2.78
CA LYS A 211 37.81 -14.03 3.65
C LYS A 211 36.95 -13.24 4.63
N LEU A 212 35.64 -13.41 4.53
CA LEU A 212 34.65 -12.73 5.37
C LEU A 212 33.96 -13.70 6.31
N PRO A 213 33.92 -13.45 7.63
CA PRO A 213 33.13 -14.27 8.54
C PRO A 213 31.64 -13.89 8.48
N ALA A 214 30.76 -14.81 8.12
CA ALA A 214 29.32 -14.57 7.93
C ALA A 214 28.65 -13.92 9.16
N ILE A 215 29.10 -14.25 10.37
CA ILE A 215 28.55 -13.72 11.63
C ILE A 215 28.70 -12.21 11.79
N LYS A 216 29.62 -11.57 11.05
CA LYS A 216 29.81 -10.12 11.10
C LYS A 216 28.83 -9.36 10.19
N ALA A 217 28.06 -10.05 9.36
CA ALA A 217 27.05 -9.42 8.52
C ALA A 217 25.97 -8.77 9.39
N ARG A 218 25.61 -7.52 9.07
CA ARG A 218 24.45 -6.85 9.65
C ARG A 218 23.30 -6.96 8.67
N ILE A 219 22.13 -7.33 9.18
CA ILE A 219 20.89 -7.38 8.42
C ILE A 219 19.92 -6.43 9.10
N ASP A 220 19.54 -5.38 8.38
CA ASP A 220 18.55 -4.41 8.80
C ASP A 220 17.23 -4.66 8.06
N LEU A 221 16.10 -4.48 8.74
CA LEU A 221 14.78 -4.56 8.14
C LEU A 221 14.11 -3.19 8.22
N ALA A 222 13.98 -2.54 7.08
CA ALA A 222 13.33 -1.24 6.99
C ALA A 222 11.82 -1.42 6.76
N ASP A 223 10.99 -0.80 7.59
CA ASP A 223 9.57 -0.62 7.30
C ASP A 223 9.41 0.47 6.23
N VAL A 224 8.87 0.08 5.09
CA VAL A 224 8.54 0.99 3.99
C VAL A 224 7.13 1.55 4.26
N PRO A 225 7.00 2.87 4.51
CA PRO A 225 5.69 3.44 4.76
C PRO A 225 4.82 3.32 3.51
N PHE A 226 3.55 2.97 3.69
CA PHE A 226 2.54 2.99 2.64
C PHE A 226 1.26 3.64 3.18
N VAL A 227 0.41 4.12 2.28
CA VAL A 227 -0.87 4.71 2.66
C VAL A 227 -1.97 3.65 2.47
N PRO A 228 -2.66 3.19 3.53
CA PRO A 228 -3.75 2.24 3.43
C PRO A 228 -5.01 2.96 2.90
N LEU A 229 -5.11 3.09 1.58
CA LEU A 229 -6.25 3.73 0.90
C LEU A 229 -7.53 2.89 1.00
N ARG A 230 -7.43 1.65 1.48
CA ARG A 230 -8.55 0.72 1.71
C ARG A 230 -9.76 1.39 2.37
N ASN A 231 -9.53 2.28 3.33
CA ASN A 231 -10.58 2.96 4.08
C ASN A 231 -11.38 3.98 3.25
N LEU A 232 -10.82 4.47 2.15
CA LEU A 232 -11.54 5.32 1.19
C LEU A 232 -12.52 4.50 0.34
N PHE A 233 -12.44 3.16 0.40
CA PHE A 233 -13.18 2.23 -0.46
C PHE A 233 -13.95 1.17 0.34
N ARG A 234 -14.59 1.56 1.47
CA ARG A 234 -15.31 0.61 2.35
C ARG A 234 -16.38 -0.21 1.64
N GLU A 235 -17.09 0.37 0.67
CA GLU A 235 -18.14 -0.33 -0.10
C GLU A 235 -17.62 -1.44 -1.04
N GLU A 236 -16.31 -1.44 -1.29
CA GLU A 236 -15.64 -2.38 -2.19
C GLU A 236 -15.02 -3.57 -1.43
N LEU A 237 -14.96 -3.49 -0.10
CA LEU A 237 -14.43 -4.54 0.76
C LEU A 237 -15.40 -5.72 0.78
N GLY A 238 -14.92 -6.91 0.41
CA GLY A 238 -15.73 -8.13 0.33
C GLY A 238 -16.46 -8.34 -1.01
N ARG A 239 -16.19 -7.53 -2.04
CA ARG A 239 -16.64 -7.82 -3.42
C ARG A 239 -15.63 -8.69 -4.16
N LEU A 240 -16.13 -9.47 -5.15
CA LEU A 240 -15.31 -10.27 -6.07
C LEU A 240 -14.13 -9.44 -6.62
N PRO A 241 -12.92 -10.02 -6.71
CA PRO A 241 -11.74 -9.29 -7.14
C PRO A 241 -11.92 -8.75 -8.55
N GLY A 242 -11.96 -7.43 -8.67
CA GLY A 242 -11.66 -6.77 -9.94
C GLY A 242 -10.16 -6.79 -10.20
N GLY A 243 -9.76 -6.61 -11.47
CA GLY A 243 -8.36 -6.42 -11.83
C GLY A 243 -7.77 -5.16 -11.18
N PHE A 244 -6.47 -5.15 -10.99
CA PHE A 244 -5.67 -4.08 -10.42
C PHE A 244 -5.90 -2.75 -11.12
N LEU A 245 -5.82 -2.71 -12.46
CA LEU A 245 -6.05 -1.47 -13.21
C LEU A 245 -7.47 -0.93 -13.00
N ARG A 246 -8.49 -1.81 -12.97
CA ARG A 246 -9.87 -1.39 -12.67
C ARG A 246 -9.99 -0.81 -11.27
N LEU A 247 -9.30 -1.38 -10.28
CA LEU A 247 -9.27 -0.87 -8.92
C LEU A 247 -8.58 0.50 -8.84
N VAL A 248 -7.45 0.68 -9.53
CA VAL A 248 -6.74 1.96 -9.63
C VAL A 248 -7.62 3.04 -10.28
N ASP A 249 -8.26 2.74 -11.40
CA ASP A 249 -9.11 3.70 -12.11
C ASP A 249 -10.37 4.06 -11.33
N ARG A 250 -10.92 3.12 -10.56
CA ARG A 250 -11.99 3.41 -9.62
C ARG A 250 -11.50 4.30 -8.47
N CYS A 251 -10.37 3.96 -7.83
CA CYS A 251 -9.74 4.79 -6.81
C CYS A 251 -9.54 6.23 -7.29
N ARG A 252 -9.04 6.42 -8.51
CA ARG A 252 -8.88 7.75 -9.12
C ARG A 252 -10.21 8.48 -9.28
N ARG A 253 -11.26 7.79 -9.73
CA ARG A 253 -12.60 8.39 -9.90
C ARG A 253 -13.24 8.76 -8.57
N ASP A 254 -13.15 7.90 -7.57
CA ASP A 254 -13.75 8.11 -6.25
C ASP A 254 -13.05 9.24 -5.49
N VAL A 255 -11.71 9.30 -5.54
CA VAL A 255 -10.97 10.44 -5.00
C VAL A 255 -11.34 11.74 -5.73
N ARG A 256 -11.43 11.73 -7.07
CA ARG A 256 -11.92 12.89 -7.83
C ARG A 256 -13.34 13.28 -7.43
N ARG A 257 -14.21 12.29 -7.23
CA ARG A 257 -15.59 12.53 -6.79
C ARG A 257 -15.63 13.15 -5.40
N GLN A 258 -14.87 12.64 -4.43
CA GLN A 258 -14.76 13.22 -3.08
C GLN A 258 -14.15 14.62 -3.09
N LEU A 259 -13.21 14.92 -4.00
CA LEU A 259 -12.67 16.27 -4.17
C LEU A 259 -13.68 17.25 -4.81
N VAL A 260 -14.62 16.74 -5.59
CA VAL A 260 -15.70 17.53 -6.22
C VAL A 260 -16.94 17.61 -5.32
N GLU A 261 -17.21 16.57 -4.51
CA GLU A 261 -18.31 16.49 -3.54
C GLU A 261 -17.91 17.17 -2.23
N SER A 262 -17.97 18.51 -2.26
CA SER A 262 -18.56 19.39 -1.25
C SER A 262 -17.75 20.68 -1.18
N VAL A 263 -17.87 21.53 -2.20
CA VAL A 263 -17.64 22.97 -2.00
C VAL A 263 -19.01 23.60 -1.79
N ARG A 264 -19.44 23.67 -0.52
CA ARG A 264 -20.61 24.43 -0.12
C ARG A 264 -20.16 25.89 0.03
N LEU A 265 -20.56 26.70 -0.93
CA LEU A 265 -20.36 28.15 -0.90
C LEU A 265 -21.65 28.82 -0.42
N LEU A 266 -21.61 29.51 0.72
CA LEU A 266 -22.66 30.42 1.15
C LEU A 266 -22.18 31.85 0.93
N ILE A 267 -22.97 32.66 0.24
CA ILE A 267 -22.64 34.07 -0.03
C ILE A 267 -23.65 34.92 0.73
N SER A 268 -23.18 35.70 1.70
CA SER A 268 -24.06 36.59 2.43
C SER A 268 -24.52 37.75 1.54
N ARG A 269 -25.82 38.10 1.61
CA ARG A 269 -26.33 39.31 0.93
C ARG A 269 -26.28 40.54 1.82
N SER A 270 -26.21 40.35 3.14
CA SER A 270 -26.27 41.43 4.13
C SER A 270 -24.90 41.99 4.48
N GLN A 271 -23.81 41.25 4.26
CA GLN A 271 -22.46 41.67 4.60
C GLN A 271 -21.41 41.12 3.61
N PRO A 272 -20.21 41.74 3.51
CA PRO A 272 -19.08 41.28 2.69
C PRO A 272 -18.41 40.02 3.24
N LEU A 273 -19.16 38.92 3.28
CA LEU A 273 -18.70 37.64 3.81
C LEU A 273 -19.17 36.50 2.93
N ILE A 274 -18.27 35.56 2.67
CA ILE A 274 -18.60 34.24 2.13
C ILE A 274 -18.18 33.15 3.11
N GLU A 275 -18.81 31.99 3.02
CA GLU A 275 -18.45 30.81 3.77
C GLU A 275 -18.16 29.67 2.80
N ILE A 276 -16.96 29.09 2.89
CA ILE A 276 -16.56 27.91 2.11
C ILE A 276 -16.44 26.74 3.08
N ASN A 277 -17.34 25.77 2.97
CA ASN A 277 -17.35 24.57 3.82
C ASN A 277 -17.32 24.86 5.32
N GLY A 278 -18.09 25.85 5.79
CA GLY A 278 -18.10 26.24 7.21
C GLY A 278 -17.07 27.31 7.58
N ASN A 279 -16.11 27.63 6.70
CA ASN A 279 -15.06 28.61 7.01
C ASN A 279 -15.42 30.00 6.46
N PRO A 280 -15.61 31.01 7.32
CA PRO A 280 -15.90 32.38 6.90
C PRO A 280 -14.66 33.05 6.30
N ILE A 281 -14.86 33.82 5.23
CA ILE A 281 -13.84 34.64 4.57
C ILE A 281 -14.42 36.04 4.34
N ASP A 282 -13.79 37.04 4.96
CA ASP A 282 -14.13 38.45 4.77
C ASP A 282 -13.70 38.90 3.36
N LEU A 283 -14.60 39.58 2.67
CA LEU A 283 -14.36 40.14 1.35
C LEU A 283 -14.39 41.67 1.39
N THR A 284 -13.69 42.30 0.46
CA THR A 284 -13.92 43.71 0.16
C THR A 284 -15.31 43.89 -0.49
N PRO A 285 -15.92 45.09 -0.45
CA PRO A 285 -17.20 45.34 -1.11
C PRO A 285 -17.22 44.98 -2.60
N LEU A 286 -16.10 45.21 -3.30
CA LEU A 286 -15.96 44.90 -4.72
C LEU A 286 -15.90 43.38 -4.97
N GLU A 287 -15.14 42.65 -4.16
CA GLU A 287 -15.08 41.18 -4.22
C GLU A 287 -16.44 40.55 -3.90
N GLN A 288 -17.17 41.09 -2.89
CA GLN A 288 -18.52 40.64 -2.58
C GLN A 288 -19.48 40.87 -3.75
N ALA A 289 -19.42 42.04 -4.39
CA ALA A 289 -20.23 42.34 -5.56
C ALA A 289 -19.91 41.38 -6.72
N ALA A 290 -18.63 41.10 -6.97
CA ALA A 290 -18.20 40.13 -7.98
C ALA A 290 -18.74 38.72 -7.68
N MET A 291 -18.64 38.25 -6.44
CA MET A 291 -19.15 36.94 -6.03
C MET A 291 -20.67 36.84 -6.19
N LEU A 292 -21.42 37.87 -5.80
CA LEU A 292 -22.88 37.89 -5.97
C LEU A 292 -23.29 37.94 -7.45
N PHE A 293 -22.55 38.68 -8.28
CA PHE A 293 -22.76 38.74 -9.72
C PHE A 293 -22.61 37.35 -10.36
N LEU A 294 -21.49 36.67 -10.07
CA LEU A 294 -21.22 35.33 -10.57
C LEU A 294 -22.25 34.33 -10.06
N ALA A 295 -22.63 34.41 -8.79
CA ALA A 295 -23.64 33.54 -8.19
C ALA A 295 -25.03 33.74 -8.81
N LYS A 296 -25.42 34.99 -9.09
CA LYS A 296 -26.68 35.27 -9.78
C LYS A 296 -26.70 34.66 -11.18
N ARG A 297 -25.61 34.84 -11.95
CA ARG A 297 -25.48 34.24 -13.28
C ARG A 297 -25.54 32.71 -13.26
N ALA A 298 -24.87 32.09 -12.30
CA ALA A 298 -24.89 30.64 -12.13
C ALA A 298 -26.30 30.13 -11.77
N THR A 299 -27.00 30.85 -10.88
CA THR A 299 -28.39 30.53 -10.50
C THR A 299 -29.35 30.68 -11.69
N ASP A 300 -29.10 31.66 -12.56
CA ASP A 300 -29.90 31.91 -13.76
C ASP A 300 -29.53 31.00 -14.95
N GLY A 301 -28.54 30.12 -14.81
CA GLY A 301 -28.07 29.27 -15.90
C GLY A 301 -27.40 30.03 -17.06
N ALA A 302 -26.92 31.25 -16.83
CA ALA A 302 -26.28 32.05 -17.88
C ALA A 302 -24.92 31.44 -18.28
N PRO A 303 -24.57 31.46 -19.58
CA PRO A 303 -23.30 30.90 -20.05
C PRO A 303 -22.09 31.67 -19.50
N PRO A 304 -20.91 31.03 -19.40
CA PRO A 304 -19.67 31.73 -19.05
C PRO A 304 -19.31 32.75 -20.13
N PHE A 305 -18.67 33.84 -19.71
CA PHE A 305 -18.07 34.78 -20.66
C PHE A 305 -16.85 34.15 -21.32
N ALA A 306 -16.64 34.38 -22.62
CA ALA A 306 -15.49 33.83 -23.32
C ALA A 306 -14.20 34.59 -22.93
N LYS A 307 -14.33 35.88 -22.59
CA LYS A 307 -13.24 36.75 -22.13
C LYS A 307 -13.71 37.62 -20.97
N TYR A 308 -12.81 37.96 -20.04
CA TYR A 308 -13.15 38.78 -18.87
C TYR A 308 -13.66 40.18 -19.25
N LEU A 309 -13.19 40.75 -20.38
CA LEU A 309 -13.63 42.06 -20.88
C LEU A 309 -15.14 42.11 -21.18
N GLU A 310 -15.71 40.98 -21.61
CA GLU A 310 -17.15 40.87 -21.91
C GLU A 310 -18.01 40.92 -20.64
N ALA A 311 -17.41 40.65 -19.48
CA ALA A 311 -18.09 40.69 -18.18
C ALA A 311 -18.14 42.10 -17.58
N LEU A 312 -17.37 43.07 -18.09
CA LEU A 312 -17.20 44.38 -17.45
C LEU A 312 -18.48 45.21 -17.41
N GLU A 313 -19.15 45.39 -18.56
CA GLU A 313 -20.41 46.15 -18.62
C GLU A 313 -21.54 45.44 -17.85
N PRO A 314 -21.81 44.14 -18.04
CA PRO A 314 -22.81 43.42 -17.24
C PRO A 314 -22.53 43.47 -15.72
N PHE A 315 -21.26 43.43 -15.33
CA PHE A 315 -20.88 43.55 -13.94
C PHE A 315 -21.12 44.97 -13.39
N ARG A 316 -20.84 46.01 -14.19
CA ARG A 316 -21.11 47.40 -13.81
C ARG A 316 -22.62 47.64 -13.63
N ASP A 317 -23.45 47.14 -14.54
CA ASP A 317 -24.91 47.22 -14.44
C ASP A 317 -25.44 46.49 -13.20
N PHE A 318 -24.86 45.33 -12.89
CA PHE A 318 -25.16 44.61 -11.66
C PHE A 318 -24.81 45.43 -10.42
N CYS A 319 -23.63 46.06 -10.38
CA CYS A 319 -23.23 46.92 -9.27
C CYS A 319 -24.17 48.12 -9.09
N HIS A 320 -24.63 48.75 -10.19
CA HIS A 320 -25.62 49.82 -10.12
C HIS A 320 -26.96 49.34 -9.55
N THR A 321 -27.39 48.15 -9.95
CA THR A 321 -28.62 47.53 -9.44
C THR A 321 -28.51 47.21 -7.95
N LEU A 322 -27.37 46.65 -7.53
CA LEU A 322 -27.08 46.32 -6.14
C LEU A 322 -27.07 47.58 -5.25
N ARG A 323 -26.48 48.68 -5.74
CA ARG A 323 -26.50 50.00 -5.07
C ARG A 323 -27.91 50.55 -4.87
N ARG A 324 -28.79 50.39 -5.86
CA ARG A 324 -30.21 50.83 -5.75
C ARG A 324 -31.00 50.03 -4.72
N GLN A 325 -30.55 48.83 -4.35
CA GLN A 325 -31.15 48.00 -3.30
C GLN A 325 -30.65 48.35 -1.89
N CYS A 326 -29.79 49.37 -1.76
CA CYS A 326 -29.34 49.89 -0.48
C CYS A 326 -30.52 50.53 0.28
N PRO A 327 -30.79 50.16 1.55
CA PRO A 327 -31.83 50.78 2.35
C PRO A 327 -31.57 52.28 2.51
N ALA A 328 -32.57 53.13 2.24
CA ALA A 328 -32.44 54.59 2.20
C ALA A 328 -31.88 55.23 3.48
N ASN A 329 -31.98 54.54 4.63
CA ASN A 329 -31.54 55.03 5.94
C ASN A 329 -30.35 54.25 6.54
N ASN A 330 -29.63 53.44 5.75
CA ASN A 330 -28.45 52.69 6.22
C ASN A 330 -27.16 53.13 5.49
N PHE A 331 -26.59 54.25 5.94
CA PHE A 331 -25.35 54.81 5.37
C PHE A 331 -24.10 53.93 5.60
N ALA A 332 -24.18 52.95 6.50
CA ALA A 332 -23.09 52.03 6.77
C ALA A 332 -23.11 50.78 5.87
N ASP A 333 -24.16 50.58 5.07
CA ASP A 333 -24.35 49.40 4.23
C ASP A 333 -23.22 49.27 3.20
N TRP A 334 -22.64 48.08 3.13
CA TRP A 334 -21.50 47.80 2.27
C TRP A 334 -21.85 47.95 0.78
N ARG A 335 -23.12 47.80 0.39
CA ARG A 335 -23.59 47.94 -1.00
C ARG A 335 -23.49 49.38 -1.52
N GLY A 336 -23.46 50.37 -0.62
CA GLY A 336 -23.31 51.78 -0.96
C GLY A 336 -21.86 52.25 -1.12
N ARG A 337 -20.88 51.38 -0.83
CA ARG A 337 -19.45 51.73 -0.84
C ARG A 337 -18.77 51.55 -2.20
#